data_AF-A0A2G5U4F5-F1
#
_entry.id   AF-A0A2G5U4F5-F1
#
_cell.length_a   1.000
_cell.length_b   1.000
_cell.length_c   1.000
_cell.angle_alpha   90.00
_cell.angle_beta   90.00
_cell.angle_gamma   90.00
#
_symmetry.space_group_name_H-M   'P 1'
#
loop_
_entity.id
_entity.type
_entity.pdbx_description
1 polymer ?
#
loop_
_entity_poly.entity_id
_entity_poly.type
_entity_poly.pdbx_seq_one_letter_code
_entity_poly.pdbx_strand_id
1 'polypeptide(L)'
;MIGIKMFQVNCSGFLELHLQSPYDQSAIVNISSSEKSEKSRVVKVKLQPSIPLNVTRIPVNFNRTYNVTIKCGASKEEGLTETTIVSSVTPRLGLLSPAAVARPLNGIRIVVGCDEWVL
;
A
#
# COMPACT_ATOMS: atom_id res chain seq x y z
N MET A 1 6.58 39.52 -9.72
CA MET A 1 6.05 38.15 -9.96
C MET A 1 7.06 37.16 -9.41
N ILE A 2 6.76 36.50 -8.30
CA ILE A 2 7.63 35.46 -7.73
C ILE A 2 7.35 34.20 -8.55
N GLY A 3 8.25 33.90 -9.49
CA GLY A 3 8.20 32.64 -10.23
C GLY A 3 8.47 31.50 -9.26
N ILE A 4 7.42 30.77 -8.88
CA ILE A 4 7.56 29.52 -8.14
C ILE A 4 8.31 28.56 -9.07
N LYS A 5 9.60 28.39 -8.81
CA LYS A 5 10.45 27.44 -9.52
C LYS A 5 9.95 26.05 -9.14
N MET A 6 9.13 25.46 -10.00
CA MET A 6 8.66 24.08 -9.87
C MET A 6 9.90 23.20 -10.02
N PHE A 7 10.52 22.80 -8.90
CA PHE A 7 11.58 21.81 -8.91
C PHE A 7 10.95 20.51 -9.44
N GLN A 8 11.26 20.14 -10.69
CA GLN A 8 11.00 18.79 -11.17
C GLN A 8 11.98 17.87 -10.45
N VAL A 9 11.55 17.37 -9.30
CA VAL A 9 12.26 16.33 -8.58
C VAL A 9 12.17 15.06 -9.46
N ASN A 10 13.25 14.72 -10.16
CA ASN A 10 13.35 13.46 -10.90
C ASN A 10 13.69 12.34 -9.91
N CYS A 11 12.76 12.09 -9.00
CA CYS A 11 12.91 11.10 -7.94
C CYS A 11 12.30 9.76 -8.38
N SER A 12 12.96 8.65 -8.02
CA SER A 12 12.30 7.34 -8.01
C SER A 12 11.39 7.26 -6.78
N GLY A 13 10.11 7.53 -6.97
CA GLY A 13 9.12 7.44 -5.91
C GLY A 13 8.94 6.00 -5.44
N PHE A 14 8.56 5.81 -4.18
CA PHE A 14 8.18 4.50 -3.67
C PHE A 14 6.85 4.55 -2.91
N LEU A 15 6.14 3.42 -2.91
CA LEU A 15 4.98 3.15 -2.07
C LEU A 15 5.31 1.99 -1.13
N GLU A 16 5.16 2.24 0.16
CA GLU A 16 5.31 1.25 1.22
C GLU A 16 3.95 0.99 1.88
N LEU A 17 3.57 -0.28 1.99
CA LEU A 17 2.32 -0.71 2.61
C LEU A 17 2.61 -1.37 3.95
N HIS A 18 1.95 -0.90 5.00
CA HIS A 18 1.94 -1.55 6.30
C HIS A 18 0.52 -2.02 6.62
N LEU A 19 0.45 -3.24 7.14
CA LEU A 19 -0.80 -3.87 7.56
C LEU A 19 -0.73 -4.22 9.03
N GLN A 20 -1.86 -4.06 9.72
CA GLN A 20 -2.04 -4.51 11.08
C GLN A 20 -3.36 -5.28 11.18
N SER A 21 -3.30 -6.39 11.91
CA SER A 21 -4.47 -7.18 12.24
C SER A 21 -4.45 -7.52 13.74
N PRO A 22 -5.63 -7.67 14.37
CA PRO A 22 -5.71 -8.24 15.70
C PRO A 22 -5.72 -9.78 15.71
N TYR A 23 -5.64 -10.45 14.55
CA TYR A 23 -5.71 -11.92 14.44
C TYR A 23 -4.48 -12.50 13.73
N ASP A 24 -4.14 -13.77 14.03
CA ASP A 24 -3.20 -14.52 13.19
C ASP A 24 -3.91 -14.94 11.90
N GLN A 25 -3.44 -14.42 10.77
CA GLN A 25 -4.01 -14.72 9.47
C GLN A 25 -3.02 -14.51 8.32
N SER A 26 -3.28 -15.17 7.20
CA SER A 26 -2.54 -14.94 5.96
C SER A 26 -3.22 -13.83 5.14
N ALA A 27 -2.42 -12.97 4.51
CA ALA A 27 -2.92 -11.99 3.56
C ALA A 27 -2.13 -12.05 2.25
N ILE A 28 -2.82 -11.86 1.13
CA ILE A 28 -2.23 -11.71 -0.19
C ILE A 28 -2.46 -10.28 -0.63
N VAL A 29 -1.37 -9.54 -0.81
CA VAL A 29 -1.40 -8.17 -1.31
C VAL A 29 -1.02 -8.20 -2.79
N ASN A 30 -1.87 -7.61 -3.62
CA ASN A 30 -1.61 -7.38 -5.02
C ASN A 30 -1.60 -5.88 -5.28
N ILE A 31 -0.52 -5.38 -5.88
CA ILE A 31 -0.43 -3.98 -6.30
C ILE A 31 -0.24 -3.97 -7.82
N SER A 32 -1.16 -3.31 -8.51
CA SER A 32 -1.16 -3.20 -9.97
C SER A 32 -1.31 -1.75 -10.41
N SER A 33 -0.57 -1.36 -11.44
CA SER A 33 -0.74 -0.07 -12.10
C SER A 33 -2.03 -0.04 -12.93
N SER A 34 -2.58 1.14 -13.15
CA SER A 34 -3.64 1.33 -14.15
C SER A 34 -3.16 1.08 -15.59
N GLU A 35 -1.85 1.07 -15.83
CA GLU A 35 -1.29 0.75 -17.14
C GLU A 35 -1.19 -0.77 -17.35
N LYS A 36 -1.77 -1.27 -18.45
CA LYS A 36 -1.86 -2.71 -18.76
C LYS A 36 -0.51 -3.39 -19.03
N SER A 37 0.54 -2.63 -19.35
CA SER A 37 1.88 -3.16 -19.63
C SER A 37 2.71 -3.40 -18.37
N GLU A 38 2.34 -2.83 -17.23
CA GLU A 38 3.10 -2.93 -15.99
C GLU A 38 2.67 -4.20 -15.23
N LYS A 39 3.62 -5.07 -14.90
CA LYS A 39 3.34 -6.32 -14.17
C LYS A 39 2.85 -6.00 -12.77
N SER A 40 1.80 -6.70 -12.33
CA SER A 40 1.33 -6.61 -10.95
C SER A 40 2.33 -7.28 -10.01
N ARG A 41 2.45 -6.73 -8.79
CA ARG A 41 3.31 -7.26 -7.74
C ARG A 41 2.44 -7.92 -6.67
N VAL A 42 2.59 -9.22 -6.54
CA VAL A 42 1.84 -10.04 -5.58
C VAL A 42 2.78 -10.48 -4.45
N VAL A 43 2.41 -10.18 -3.21
CA VAL A 43 3.16 -10.53 -2.01
C VAL A 43 2.24 -11.28 -1.06
N LYS A 44 2.68 -12.45 -0.59
CA LYS A 44 1.99 -13.22 0.44
C LYS A 44 2.66 -12.92 1.78
N VAL A 45 1.85 -12.57 2.78
CA VAL A 45 2.34 -12.25 4.13
C VAL A 45 1.53 -12.98 5.18
N LYS A 46 2.14 -13.20 6.34
CA LYS A 46 1.46 -13.67 7.54
C LYS A 46 1.37 -12.50 8.53
N LEU A 47 0.16 -12.14 8.91
CA LEU A 47 -0.14 -11.11 9.89
C LEU A 47 -0.22 -11.76 11.27
N GLN A 48 0.31 -11.07 12.27
CA GLN A 48 0.25 -11.48 13.67
C GLN A 48 -0.46 -10.40 14.51
N PRO A 49 -1.17 -10.80 15.57
CA PRO A 49 -1.83 -9.86 16.46
C PRO A 49 -0.86 -8.81 17.01
N SER A 50 -1.27 -7.54 16.96
CA SER A 50 -0.56 -6.40 17.56
C SER A 50 0.83 -6.08 16.98
N ILE A 51 1.23 -6.71 15.86
CA ILE A 51 2.50 -6.45 15.19
C ILE A 51 2.21 -5.82 13.82
N PRO A 52 2.50 -4.52 13.62
CA PRO A 52 2.46 -3.91 12.29
C PRO A 52 3.49 -4.58 11.38
N LEU A 53 3.06 -4.99 10.18
CA LEU A 53 3.92 -5.63 9.19
C LEU A 53 4.15 -4.72 8.00
N ASN A 54 5.41 -4.45 7.66
CA ASN A 54 5.79 -3.81 6.41
C ASN A 54 5.76 -4.87 5.31
N VAL A 55 4.79 -4.75 4.40
CA VAL A 55 4.52 -5.78 3.38
C VAL A 55 5.54 -5.70 2.26
N THR A 56 5.72 -4.51 1.70
CA THR A 56 6.54 -4.30 0.51
C THR A 56 6.85 -2.83 0.33
N ARG A 57 7.98 -2.56 -0.33
CA ARG A 57 8.34 -1.27 -0.92
C ARG A 57 8.40 -1.44 -2.43
N ILE A 58 7.57 -0.69 -3.15
CA ILE A 58 7.49 -0.76 -4.61
C ILE A 58 7.86 0.59 -5.22
N PRO A 59 8.62 0.63 -6.33
CA PRO A 59 8.80 1.87 -7.06
C PRO A 59 7.45 2.30 -7.66
N VAL A 60 7.18 3.61 -7.66
CA VAL A 60 5.93 4.19 -8.20
C VAL A 60 6.20 5.43 -9.04
N ASN A 61 5.31 5.66 -10.00
CA ASN A 61 5.22 6.90 -10.77
C ASN A 61 4.07 7.76 -10.20
N PHE A 62 4.38 8.98 -9.77
CA PHE A 62 3.40 9.91 -9.17
C PHE A 62 2.27 10.33 -10.13
N ASN A 63 2.47 10.20 -11.44
CA ASN A 63 1.46 10.51 -12.45
C ASN A 63 0.51 9.34 -12.76
N ARG A 64 0.63 8.23 -12.02
CA ARG A 64 -0.16 7.02 -12.24
C ARG A 64 -1.01 6.67 -11.04
N THR A 65 -2.10 5.94 -11.28
CA THR A 65 -2.94 5.39 -10.22
C THR A 65 -2.65 3.91 -10.08
N TYR A 66 -2.46 3.48 -8.84
CA TYR A 66 -2.21 2.10 -8.48
C TYR A 66 -3.41 1.53 -7.73
N ASN A 67 -3.81 0.32 -8.09
CA ASN A 67 -4.81 -0.45 -7.37
C ASN A 67 -4.10 -1.40 -6.39
N VAL A 68 -4.44 -1.27 -5.12
CA VAL A 68 -3.99 -2.11 -4.03
C VAL A 68 -5.15 -3.01 -3.63
N THR A 69 -4.98 -4.32 -3.82
CA THR A 69 -5.94 -5.34 -3.42
C THR A 69 -5.34 -6.19 -2.33
N ILE A 70 -5.99 -6.26 -1.18
CA ILE A 70 -5.58 -7.07 -0.03
C ILE A 70 -6.63 -8.15 0.19
N LYS A 71 -6.24 -9.41 0.00
CA LYS A 71 -7.09 -10.57 0.29
C LYS A 71 -6.65 -11.17 1.61
N CYS A 72 -7.48 -11.05 2.63
CA CYS A 72 -7.27 -11.68 3.93
C CYS A 72 -7.93 -13.06 3.90
N GLY A 73 -7.16 -14.10 4.24
CA GLY A 73 -7.68 -15.45 4.38
C GLY A 73 -8.56 -15.59 5.61
N ALA A 74 -9.31 -16.69 5.68
CA ALA A 74 -10.10 -17.00 6.87
C ALA A 74 -9.19 -17.17 8.10
N SER A 75 -9.63 -16.65 9.24
CA SER A 75 -9.01 -16.94 10.53
C SER A 75 -9.98 -17.75 11.38
N LYS A 76 -9.43 -18.67 12.19
CA LYS A 76 -10.22 -19.46 13.15
C LYS A 76 -10.74 -18.60 14.29
N GLU A 77 -10.07 -17.48 14.56
CA GLU A 77 -10.49 -16.50 15.55
C GLU A 77 -11.65 -15.68 14.96
N GLU A 78 -12.80 -15.67 15.65
CA GLU A 78 -14.04 -14.95 15.30
C GLU A 78 -14.84 -15.42 14.08
N GLY A 79 -14.57 -16.59 13.50
CA GLY A 79 -15.35 -17.07 12.34
C GLY A 79 -15.22 -16.17 11.11
N LEU A 80 -14.08 -15.49 10.99
CA LEU A 80 -13.79 -14.55 9.93
C LEU A 80 -13.75 -15.27 8.58
N THR A 81 -14.61 -14.82 7.67
CA THR A 81 -14.61 -15.25 6.29
C THR A 81 -13.53 -14.51 5.50
N GLU A 82 -13.16 -15.09 4.35
CA GLU A 82 -12.24 -14.43 3.43
C GLU A 82 -12.76 -13.04 3.06
N THR A 83 -11.89 -12.03 3.21
CA THR A 83 -12.25 -10.65 2.93
C THR A 83 -11.31 -10.06 1.90
N THR A 84 -11.87 -9.36 0.92
CA THR A 84 -11.09 -8.62 -0.09
C THR A 84 -11.30 -7.13 0.10
N ILE A 85 -10.20 -6.41 0.28
CA ILE A 85 -10.14 -4.96 0.40
C ILE A 85 -9.50 -4.43 -0.88
N VAL A 86 -10.15 -3.47 -1.55
CA VAL A 86 -9.64 -2.84 -2.77
C VAL A 86 -9.55 -1.35 -2.56
N SER A 87 -8.42 -0.77 -2.94
CA SER A 87 -8.19 0.67 -2.86
C SER A 87 -7.42 1.16 -4.08
N SER A 88 -7.77 2.34 -4.57
CA SER A 88 -7.05 3.03 -5.65
C SER A 88 -6.28 4.21 -5.05
N VAL A 89 -4.99 4.27 -5.35
CA VAL A 89 -4.06 5.25 -4.80
C VAL A 89 -3.34 5.94 -5.95
N THR A 90 -3.54 7.25 -6.07
CA THR A 90 -2.65 8.11 -6.85
C THR A 90 -1.56 8.61 -5.90
N PRO A 91 -0.29 8.22 -6.08
CA PRO A 91 0.77 8.55 -5.14
C PRO A 91 0.91 10.05 -4.98
N ARG A 92 0.88 10.51 -3.73
CA ARG A 92 1.24 11.87 -3.32
C ARG A 92 2.17 11.75 -2.13
N LEU A 93 3.24 12.52 -2.10
CA LEU A 93 4.22 12.48 -1.02
C LEU A 93 3.53 12.61 0.34
N GLY A 94 3.90 11.71 1.26
CA GLY A 94 3.40 11.73 2.63
C GLY A 94 2.68 10.44 3.03
N LEU A 95 1.85 10.58 4.05
CA LEU A 95 1.16 9.48 4.70
C LEU A 95 -0.30 9.40 4.24
N LEU A 96 -0.69 8.26 3.70
CA LEU A 96 -2.06 7.94 3.35
C LEU A 96 -2.60 6.89 4.32
N SER A 97 -3.67 7.24 5.01
CA SER A 97 -4.42 6.33 5.88
C SER A 97 -5.87 6.30 5.40
N PRO A 98 -6.47 5.13 5.15
CA PRO A 98 -7.87 5.05 4.78
C PRO A 98 -8.77 5.64 5.87
N ALA A 99 -9.86 6.31 5.48
CA ALA A 99 -10.84 6.85 6.42
C ALA A 99 -11.56 5.74 7.23
N ALA A 100 -11.63 4.53 6.69
CA ALA A 100 -12.14 3.35 7.36
C ALA A 100 -11.31 2.13 6.95
N VAL A 101 -11.03 1.24 7.91
CA VAL A 101 -10.37 -0.04 7.68
C VAL A 101 -11.42 -1.14 7.82
N ALA A 102 -11.63 -1.92 6.77
CA ALA A 102 -12.50 -3.07 6.83
C ALA A 102 -11.86 -4.19 7.67
N ARG A 103 -12.67 -4.85 8.51
CA ARG A 103 -12.27 -6.12 9.14
C ARG A 103 -11.83 -7.12 8.06
N PRO A 104 -10.88 -8.02 8.34
CA PRO A 104 -10.27 -8.33 9.64
C PRO A 104 -9.01 -7.50 9.96
N LEU A 105 -8.76 -6.43 9.22
CA LEU A 105 -7.67 -5.50 9.53
C LEU A 105 -8.16 -4.45 10.53
N ASN A 106 -7.26 -3.99 11.38
CA ASN A 106 -7.48 -2.84 12.28
C ASN A 106 -6.54 -1.67 11.97
N GLY A 107 -5.60 -1.84 11.04
CA GLY A 107 -4.73 -0.78 10.56
C GLY A 107 -4.25 -1.04 9.14
N ILE A 108 -4.31 -0.01 8.31
CA ILE A 108 -3.68 0.04 6.99
C ILE A 108 -2.97 1.38 6.90
N ARG A 109 -1.68 1.35 6.58
CA ARG A 109 -0.85 2.55 6.42
C ARG A 109 -0.13 2.48 5.08
N ILE A 110 -0.23 3.54 4.29
CA ILE A 110 0.48 3.65 3.01
C ILE A 110 1.41 4.85 3.10
N VAL A 111 2.70 4.61 2.98
CA VAL A 111 3.72 5.66 2.94
C VAL A 111 4.15 5.83 1.50
N VAL A 112 4.00 7.04 0.97
CA VAL A 112 4.52 7.39 -0.34
C VAL A 112 5.68 8.35 -0.14
N GLY A 113 6.86 7.93 -0.57
CA GLY A 113 8.09 8.69 -0.39
C GLY A 113 8.92 8.77 -1.66
N CYS A 114 10.07 9.39 -1.51
CA CYS A 114 11.07 9.55 -2.54
C CYS A 114 12.40 9.01 -2.06
N ASP A 115 13.05 8.18 -2.86
CA ASP A 115 14.48 7.93 -2.71
C ASP A 115 15.21 9.06 -3.45
N GLU A 116 15.77 10.03 -2.72
CA GLU A 116 16.74 11.00 -3.30
C GLU A 116 18.13 10.33 -3.36
N TRP A 117 19.05 10.55 -4.30
CA TRP A 117 19.55 11.78 -4.94
C TRP A 117 20.31 11.48 -6.26
N VAL A 118 20.34 12.40 -7.23
CA VAL A 118 21.59 12.84 -7.92
C VAL A 118 21.49 14.34 -8.24
N LEU A 119 22.53 15.08 -7.85
CA LEU A 119 22.83 16.47 -8.20
C LEU A 119 23.20 16.64 -9.69
#